data_AF-A0A5K1BHX7-F1
#
_entry.id   AF-A0A5K1BHX7-F1
#
_cell.length_a   1.000
_cell.length_b   1.000
_cell.length_c   1.000
_cell.angle_alpha   90.00
_cell.angle_beta   90.00
_cell.angle_gamma   90.00
#
_symmetry.space_group_name_H-M   'P 1'
#
loop_
_entity.id
_entity.type
_entity.pdbx_description
1 polymer ?
#
loop_
_entity_poly.entity_id
_entity_poly.type
_entity_poly.pdbx_seq_one_letter_code
_entity_poly.pdbx_strand_id
1 'polypeptide(L)'
;SWRKQLMVAKDARRVDTLCYRLSLSRKLLEGTKQYQELNNIVELAAEKLEQEVGPLDGSQVRMARGIVNRLTCGSEVQKLCISAIEALDYMHSMALDTYSNLKSYIN
;
A
#
# COMPACT_ATOMS: atom_id res chain seq x y z
N SER A 1 6.09 -3.64 -9.49
CA SER A 1 5.21 -4.38 -8.57
C SER A 1 4.56 -3.41 -7.61
N TRP A 2 3.37 -3.74 -7.10
CA TRP A 2 2.65 -2.94 -6.10
C TRP A 2 3.49 -2.74 -4.82
N ARG A 3 4.24 -3.77 -4.38
CA ARG A 3 5.15 -3.68 -3.21
C ARG A 3 6.16 -2.54 -3.36
N LYS A 4 6.79 -2.43 -4.54
CA LYS A 4 7.75 -1.34 -4.82
C LYS A 4 7.08 0.03 -4.76
N GLN A 5 5.80 0.15 -5.14
CA GLN A 5 5.07 1.40 -5.02
C GLN A 5 4.82 1.76 -3.54
N LEU A 6 4.37 0.80 -2.74
CA LEU A 6 4.14 1.01 -1.30
C LEU A 6 5.42 1.36 -0.53
N MET A 7 6.56 0.74 -0.88
CA MET A 7 7.87 1.09 -0.31
C MET A 7 8.26 2.55 -0.54
N VAL A 8 7.85 3.13 -1.67
CA VAL A 8 8.06 4.57 -1.94
C VAL A 8 6.99 5.41 -1.26
N ALA A 9 5.74 4.95 -1.24
CA ALA A 9 4.61 5.66 -0.64
C ALA A 9 4.81 5.89 0.87
N LYS A 10 5.28 4.88 1.62
CA LYS A 10 5.49 4.98 3.07
C LYS A 10 6.45 6.09 3.49
N ASP A 11 7.43 6.41 2.63
CA ASP A 11 8.46 7.44 2.89
C ASP A 11 8.25 8.71 2.05
N ALA A 12 7.14 8.79 1.30
CA ALA A 12 6.88 9.89 0.39
C ALA A 12 6.70 11.20 1.16
N ARG A 13 7.53 12.19 0.85
CA ARG A 13 7.42 13.54 1.44
C ARG A 13 6.46 14.45 0.69
N ARG A 14 6.35 14.25 -0.62
CA ARG A 14 5.49 15.06 -1.49
C ARG A 14 4.15 14.35 -1.72
N VAL A 15 3.08 15.13 -1.73
CA VAL A 15 1.71 14.63 -1.92
C VAL A 15 1.53 14.03 -3.32
N ASP A 16 2.07 14.65 -4.37
CA ASP A 16 2.05 14.09 -5.73
C ASP A 16 2.66 12.68 -5.79
N THR A 17 3.83 12.49 -5.19
CA THR A 17 4.48 11.18 -5.10
C THR A 17 3.61 10.19 -4.34
N LEU A 18 3.06 10.57 -3.18
CA LEU A 18 2.20 9.69 -2.39
C LEU A 18 0.98 9.24 -3.22
N CYS A 19 0.26 10.19 -3.83
CA CYS A 19 -0.94 9.92 -4.63
C CYS A 19 -0.64 9.00 -5.81
N TYR A 20 0.41 9.31 -6.57
CA TYR A 20 0.80 8.51 -7.74
C TYR A 20 1.16 7.08 -7.36
N ARG A 21 1.98 6.90 -6.31
CA ARG A 21 2.41 5.58 -5.85
C ARG A 21 1.25 4.76 -5.33
N LEU A 22 0.36 5.38 -4.55
CA LEU A 22 -0.80 4.70 -3.97
C LEU A 22 -1.83 4.30 -5.04
N SER A 23 -2.12 5.19 -6.00
CA SER A 23 -2.98 4.89 -7.16
C SER A 23 -2.45 3.71 -7.96
N LEU A 24 -1.13 3.67 -8.19
CA LEU A 24 -0.50 2.59 -8.93
C LEU A 24 -0.47 1.27 -8.15
N SER A 25 -0.28 1.29 -6.82
CA SER A 25 -0.43 0.06 -6.02
C SER A 25 -1.85 -0.48 -6.04
N ARG A 26 -2.87 0.39 -5.93
CA ARG A 26 -4.29 0.01 -5.99
C ARG A 26 -4.59 -0.73 -7.29
N LYS A 27 -4.25 -0.12 -8.44
CA LYS A 27 -4.44 -0.72 -9.78
C LYS A 27 -3.71 -2.04 -9.98
N LEU A 28 -2.54 -2.21 -9.36
CA LEU A 28 -1.75 -3.46 -9.47
C LEU A 28 -2.23 -4.58 -8.53
N LEU A 29 -2.97 -4.24 -7.47
CA LEU A 29 -3.60 -5.20 -6.56
C LEU A 29 -5.04 -5.53 -7.00
N GLU A 30 -5.64 -4.70 -7.84
CA GLU A 30 -6.96 -4.92 -8.41
C GLU A 30 -7.02 -6.28 -9.13
N GLY A 31 -8.07 -7.06 -8.84
CA GLY A 31 -8.27 -8.39 -9.41
C GLY A 31 -7.41 -9.51 -8.81
N THR A 32 -6.52 -9.23 -7.84
CA THR A 32 -5.70 -10.27 -7.20
C THR A 32 -6.46 -10.97 -6.05
N LYS A 33 -6.92 -12.21 -6.29
CA LYS A 33 -7.64 -13.00 -5.24
C LYS A 33 -6.73 -13.41 -4.07
N GLN A 34 -5.44 -13.63 -4.33
CA GLN A 34 -4.47 -14.04 -3.32
C GLN A 34 -4.18 -12.95 -2.28
N TYR A 35 -4.34 -11.68 -2.65
CA TYR A 35 -3.93 -10.54 -1.83
C TYR A 35 -5.13 -9.68 -1.40
N GLN A 36 -6.30 -10.29 -1.16
CA GLN A 36 -7.53 -9.57 -0.76
C GLN A 36 -7.32 -8.72 0.49
N GLU A 37 -6.65 -9.24 1.52
CA GLU A 37 -6.37 -8.49 2.74
C GLU A 37 -5.50 -7.25 2.46
N LEU A 38 -4.49 -7.38 1.60
CA LEU A 38 -3.62 -6.26 1.22
C LEU A 38 -4.37 -5.26 0.35
N ASN A 39 -5.24 -5.74 -0.54
CA ASN A 39 -6.10 -4.90 -1.36
C ASN A 39 -6.98 -4.01 -0.47
N ASN A 40 -7.59 -4.57 0.59
CA ASN A 40 -8.40 -3.81 1.54
C ASN A 40 -7.60 -2.72 2.27
N ILE A 41 -6.36 -3.01 2.70
CA ILE A 41 -5.50 -2.01 3.36
C ILE A 41 -5.15 -0.87 2.41
N VAL A 42 -4.82 -1.20 1.16
CA VAL A 42 -4.47 -0.21 0.13
C VAL A 42 -5.68 0.61 -0.29
N GLU A 43 -6.87 0.01 -0.37
CA GLU A 43 -8.10 0.74 -0.66
C GLU A 43 -8.44 1.73 0.45
N LEU A 44 -8.39 1.29 1.72
CA LEU A 44 -8.60 2.17 2.87
C LEU A 44 -7.63 3.36 2.89
N ALA A 45 -6.37 3.12 2.53
CA ALA A 45 -5.38 4.18 2.41
C ALA A 45 -5.72 5.16 1.28
N ALA A 46 -6.20 4.64 0.14
CA ALA A 46 -6.59 5.45 -1.01
C ALA A 46 -7.82 6.31 -0.69
N GLU A 47 -8.88 5.72 -0.12
CA GLU A 47 -10.09 6.43 0.29
C GLU A 47 -9.80 7.57 1.26
N LYS A 48 -8.97 7.33 2.28
CA LYS A 48 -8.56 8.37 3.25
C LYS A 48 -7.82 9.51 2.58
N LEU A 49 -6.94 9.20 1.63
CA LEU A 49 -6.20 10.22 0.91
C LEU A 49 -7.13 11.02 0.00
N GLU A 50 -8.03 10.35 -0.73
CA GLU A 50 -9.00 10.95 -1.66
C GLU A 50 -9.94 11.94 -0.97
N GLN A 51 -10.33 11.69 0.29
CA GLN A 51 -11.13 12.63 1.08
C GLN A 51 -10.45 13.99 1.26
N GLU A 52 -9.13 14.03 1.36
CA GLU A 52 -8.39 15.26 1.60
C GLU A 52 -7.87 15.90 0.30
N VAL A 53 -7.37 15.08 -0.64
CA VAL A 53 -6.69 15.54 -1.86
C VAL A 53 -7.51 15.42 -3.13
N GLY A 54 -8.70 14.81 -3.06
CA GLY A 54 -9.51 14.48 -4.25
C GLY A 54 -9.02 13.22 -4.97
N PRO A 55 -9.65 12.87 -6.12
CA PRO A 55 -9.41 11.61 -6.82
C PRO A 55 -7.93 11.38 -7.19
N LEU A 56 -7.38 10.20 -6.87
CA LEU A 56 -5.96 9.90 -7.16
C LEU A 56 -5.68 9.53 -8.62
N ASP A 57 -6.72 9.23 -9.39
CA ASP A 57 -6.66 8.90 -10.81
C ASP A 57 -6.87 10.12 -11.74
N GLY A 58 -7.23 11.27 -11.16
CA GLY A 58 -7.51 12.50 -11.88
C GLY A 58 -6.30 13.39 -12.11
N SER A 59 -6.43 14.32 -13.07
CA SER A 59 -5.40 15.32 -13.42
C SER A 59 -5.21 16.43 -12.38
N GLN A 60 -6.02 16.46 -11.32
CA GLN A 60 -6.03 17.52 -10.32
C GLN A 60 -6.07 16.97 -8.88
N VAL A 61 -4.92 16.49 -8.40
CA VAL A 61 -4.72 16.27 -6.96
C VAL A 61 -4.69 17.64 -6.27
N ARG A 62 -5.70 17.91 -5.43
CA ARG A 62 -5.75 19.07 -4.55
C ARG A 62 -4.56 18.95 -3.60
N MET A 63 -3.61 19.89 -3.67
CA MET A 63 -2.30 19.81 -3.01
C MET A 63 -1.22 18.97 -3.72
N ALA A 64 -1.25 18.78 -5.05
CA ALA A 64 -0.18 18.06 -5.77
C ALA A 64 1.25 18.54 -5.42
N ARG A 65 1.45 19.85 -5.23
CA ARG A 65 2.75 20.44 -4.83
C ARG A 65 2.97 20.50 -3.31
N GLY A 66 2.05 19.95 -2.53
CA GLY A 66 2.04 19.94 -1.08
C GLY A 66 2.99 18.91 -0.47
N ILE A 67 3.17 19.00 0.85
CA ILE A 67 3.96 18.08 1.66
C ILE A 67 3.00 17.19 2.45
N VAL A 68 3.29 15.88 2.51
CA VAL A 68 2.44 14.88 3.18
C VAL A 68 2.17 15.24 4.66
N ASN A 69 3.14 15.80 5.37
CA ASN A 69 2.98 16.23 6.76
C ASN A 69 1.98 17.38 6.96
N ARG A 70 1.53 18.05 5.90
CA ARG A 70 0.46 19.05 5.97
C ARG A 70 -0.93 18.42 5.81
N LEU A 71 -0.99 17.17 5.36
CA LEU A 71 -2.23 16.42 5.30
C LEU A 71 -2.60 15.91 6.69
N THR A 72 -3.85 16.06 7.06
CA THR A 72 -4.40 15.49 8.29
C THR A 72 -4.31 13.96 8.28
N CYS A 73 -4.55 13.33 7.13
CA CYS A 73 -4.47 11.89 6.96
C CYS A 73 -3.05 11.36 6.64
N GLY A 74 -2.06 12.23 6.44
CA GLY A 74 -0.77 11.85 5.83
C GLY A 74 -0.02 10.75 6.59
N SER A 75 0.08 10.89 7.91
CA SER A 75 0.74 9.89 8.76
C SER A 75 -0.03 8.57 8.82
N GLU A 76 -1.36 8.62 8.78
CA GLU A 76 -2.21 7.42 8.81
C GLU A 76 -2.11 6.65 7.48
N VAL A 77 -2.13 7.35 6.35
CA VAL A 77 -1.96 6.75 5.02
C VAL A 77 -0.59 6.07 4.90
N GLN A 78 0.48 6.70 5.43
CA GLN A 78 1.81 6.08 5.45
C GLN A 78 1.86 4.83 6.34
N LYS A 79 1.19 4.84 7.50
CA LYS A 79 1.07 3.65 8.36
C LYS A 79 0.34 2.51 7.65
N LEU A 80 -0.75 2.80 6.93
CA LEU A 80 -1.45 1.78 6.14
C LEU A 80 -0.56 1.20 5.05
N CYS A 81 0.27 2.02 4.39
CA CYS A 81 1.27 1.52 3.44
C CYS A 81 2.28 0.58 4.09
N ILE A 82 2.72 0.89 5.31
CA ILE A 82 3.62 0.03 6.12
C ILE A 82 2.91 -1.28 6.45
N SER A 83 1.69 -1.23 6.99
CA SER A 83 0.92 -2.43 7.33
C SER A 83 0.66 -3.34 6.14
N ALA A 84 0.43 -2.80 4.94
CA ALA A 84 0.30 -3.61 3.73
C ALA A 84 1.61 -4.34 3.35
N ILE A 85 2.77 -3.74 3.62
CA ILE A 85 4.08 -4.38 3.40
C ILE A 85 4.32 -5.47 4.45
N GLU A 86 4.02 -5.18 5.72
CA GLU A 86 4.16 -6.14 6.82
C GLU A 86 3.24 -7.36 6.64
N ALA A 87 2.00 -7.15 6.19
CA ALA A 87 1.09 -8.25 5.86
C ALA A 87 1.65 -9.17 4.77
N LEU A 88 2.30 -8.60 3.75
CA LEU A 88 2.98 -9.40 2.72
C LEU A 88 4.14 -10.22 3.31
N ASP A 89 4.95 -9.60 4.16
CA ASP A 89 6.09 -10.27 4.78
C ASP A 89 5.65 -11.41 5.68
N TYR A 90 4.56 -11.21 6.42
CA TYR A 90 3.91 -12.26 7.20
C TYR A 90 3.43 -13.42 6.32
N MET A 91 2.71 -13.13 5.22
CA MET A 91 2.26 -14.16 4.28
C MET A 91 3.42 -14.98 3.70
N HIS A 92 4.54 -14.34 3.35
CA HIS A 92 5.73 -15.04 2.87
C HIS A 92 6.40 -15.88 3.98
N SER A 93 6.46 -15.38 5.22
CA SER A 93 6.99 -16.14 6.34
C SER A 93 6.17 -17.41 6.58
N MET A 94 4.83 -17.31 6.63
CA MET A 94 3.96 -18.47 6.81
C MET A 94 4.14 -19.51 5.69
N ALA A 95 4.32 -19.05 4.45
CA ALA A 95 4.55 -19.95 3.31
C ALA A 95 5.88 -20.70 3.44
N LEU A 96 6.94 -20.03 3.92
CA LEU A 96 8.25 -20.64 4.18
C LEU A 96 8.18 -21.64 5.34
N ASP A 97 7.49 -21.30 6.42
CA ASP A 97 7.32 -22.18 7.57
C ASP A 97 6.55 -23.44 7.20
N THR A 98 5.46 -23.29 6.43
CA THR A 98 4.66 -24.41 5.93
C THR A 98 5.49 -25.33 5.03
N TYR A 99 6.29 -24.77 4.13
CA TYR A 99 7.18 -25.56 3.27
C TYR A 99 8.25 -26.31 4.06
N SER A 100 8.85 -25.65 5.06
CA SER A 100 9.88 -26.24 5.91
C SER A 100 9.33 -27.40 6.74
N ASN A 101 8.13 -27.22 7.30
CA ASN A 101 7.41 -28.26 8.01
C ASN A 101 7.05 -29.43 7.09
N LEU A 102 6.53 -29.18 5.89
CA LEU A 102 6.21 -30.27 4.95
C LEU A 102 7.47 -31.08 4.57
N LYS A 103 8.60 -30.40 4.38
CA LYS A 103 9.87 -31.03 4.05
C LYS A 103 10.42 -31.91 5.17
N SER A 104 10.21 -31.54 6.44
CA SER A 104 10.59 -32.38 7.58
C SER A 104 9.68 -33.59 7.81
N TYR A 105 8.46 -33.60 7.26
CA TYR A 105 7.59 -34.78 7.27
C TYR A 105 7.92 -35.79 6.16
N ILE A 106 8.52 -35.34 5.06
CA ILE A 106 8.81 -36.18 3.88
C ILE A 106 10.22 -36.78 3.93
N ASN A 107 11.15 -36.17 4.67
CA ASN A 107 12.52 -36.69 4.88
C ASN A 107 12.64 -37.36 6.25
#